data_AF-A0A7S0DG38-F1
#
_entry.id   AF-A0A7S0DG38-F1
#
_cell.length_a   1.000
_cell.length_b   1.000
_cell.length_c   1.000
_cell.angle_alpha   90.00
_cell.angle_beta   90.00
_cell.angle_gamma   90.00
#
_symmetry.space_group_name_H-M   'P 1'
#
loop_
_entity.id
_entity.type
_entity.pdbx_description
1 polymer ?
#
loop_
_entity_poly.entity_id
_entity_poly.type
_entity_poly.pdbx_seq_one_letter_code
_entity_poly.pdbx_strand_id
1 'polypeptide(L)'
;NSRRPHLAVAVGDSIRILELSVGKGTVGIRRVSGYSLPSTLGGSVVALKWVGESLILGVGRRSMSVLNAQTGDPYQTVSLPMVNLILAKSPAPPYASAVSAGGDGVLLMGLDTAVQIRARGWEERIELETKRAGWIRGLALAIDFYAGTAKAPFGLPADTKTRKALVGKRCEEMLGEYLDLALGQFLKMPRQKPTYKDRLPKRRTSGGRSRGHTEEAPHFRVVGAVVVDFCLSLGRESLLFGKVFDIFLRAGGEDVLLDLLEPFILHSRLSYVPPKCFEMLAKHLTQTGRKDQLERCILRLDMSKMDNDHTVKICEQHAIWSGVLYAYTNKSPKNDFSSPILALHQGSKRARRAAAMGGGAAAAAKGPGDMLIFLYLWLVFQGRRYPEGEI
;
A
#
# COMPACT_ATOMS: atom_id res chain seq x y z
N ASN A 1 -4.89 20.16 27.05
CA ASN A 1 -5.14 18.72 27.26
C ASN A 1 -4.03 18.11 28.08
N SER A 2 -4.05 18.34 29.40
CA SER A 2 -3.17 17.62 30.34
C SER A 2 -3.59 16.15 30.31
N ARG A 3 -2.66 15.26 29.95
CA ARG A 3 -2.89 13.82 30.05
C ARG A 3 -3.21 13.51 31.51
N ARG A 4 -4.40 12.99 31.78
CA ARG A 4 -4.77 12.55 33.13
C ARG A 4 -3.77 11.49 33.60
N PRO A 5 -3.37 11.50 34.88
CA PRO A 5 -2.39 10.54 35.38
C PRO A 5 -2.95 9.12 35.28
N HIS A 6 -2.16 8.22 34.70
CA HIS A 6 -2.47 6.79 34.60
C HIS A 6 -1.66 6.03 35.65
N LEU A 7 -2.33 5.20 36.44
CA LEU A 7 -1.74 4.28 37.40
C LEU A 7 -1.84 2.86 36.85
N ALA A 8 -0.73 2.13 36.82
CA ALA A 8 -0.71 0.73 36.46
C ALA A 8 -0.61 -0.13 37.71
N VAL A 9 -1.55 -1.05 37.89
CA VAL A 9 -1.61 -1.96 39.05
C VAL A 9 -1.63 -3.39 38.54
N ALA A 10 -0.78 -4.24 39.10
CA ALA A 10 -0.81 -5.66 38.86
C ALA A 10 -1.45 -6.40 40.04
N VAL A 11 -2.35 -7.35 39.74
CA VAL A 11 -2.97 -8.25 40.71
C VAL A 11 -2.84 -9.67 40.16
N GLY A 12 -1.97 -10.47 40.77
CA GLY A 12 -1.58 -11.77 40.24
C GLY A 12 -0.99 -11.62 38.84
N ASP A 13 -1.64 -12.26 37.87
CA ASP A 13 -1.22 -12.28 36.47
C ASP A 13 -1.92 -11.19 35.64
N SER A 14 -2.78 -10.37 36.25
CA SER A 14 -3.55 -9.33 35.56
C SER A 14 -2.97 -7.95 35.80
N ILE A 15 -2.82 -7.15 34.73
CA ILE A 15 -2.48 -5.73 34.81
C ILE A 15 -3.73 -4.91 34.52
N ARG A 16 -3.94 -3.86 35.30
CA ARG A 16 -5.02 -2.88 35.12
C ARG A 16 -4.42 -1.49 35.03
N ILE A 17 -4.81 -0.74 34.00
CA ILE A 17 -4.48 0.69 33.88
C ILE A 17 -5.68 1.49 34.34
N LEU A 18 -5.45 2.35 35.31
CA LEU A 18 -6.44 3.17 35.99
C LEU A 18 -6.15 4.63 35.68
N GLU A 19 -7.17 5.37 35.25
CA GLU A 19 -7.15 6.81 35.11
C GLU A 19 -7.64 7.43 36.41
N LEU A 20 -6.82 8.32 36.97
CA LEU A 20 -7.13 9.02 38.20
C LEU A 20 -7.63 10.43 37.86
N SER A 21 -8.83 10.78 38.33
CA SER A 21 -9.38 12.12 38.27
C SER A 21 -9.48 12.70 39.67
N VAL A 22 -8.80 13.81 39.94
CA VAL A 22 -8.86 14.49 41.24
C VAL A 22 -9.93 15.58 41.17
N GLY A 23 -11.04 15.38 41.88
CA GLY A 23 -12.07 16.41 42.11
C GLY A 23 -11.84 17.14 43.44
N LYS A 24 -12.70 18.10 43.77
CA LYS A 24 -12.68 18.79 45.08
C LYS A 24 -12.97 17.78 46.21
N GLY A 25 -11.93 17.14 46.73
CA GLY A 25 -11.99 16.21 47.87
C GLY A 25 -12.22 14.73 47.53
N THR A 26 -12.41 14.35 46.27
CA THR A 26 -12.64 12.95 45.86
C THR A 26 -11.74 12.52 44.71
N VAL A 27 -11.11 11.35 44.82
CA VAL A 27 -10.35 10.73 43.72
C VAL A 27 -11.28 9.77 42.98
N GLY A 28 -11.67 10.13 41.76
CA GLY A 28 -12.35 9.22 40.84
C GLY A 28 -11.34 8.28 40.19
N ILE A 29 -11.61 6.97 40.25
CA ILE A 29 -10.79 5.94 39.62
C ILE A 29 -11.60 5.32 38.49
N ARG A 30 -11.10 5.42 37.26
CA ARG A 30 -11.71 4.77 36.09
C ARG A 30 -10.76 3.74 35.52
N ARG A 31 -11.23 2.52 35.26
CA ARG A 31 -10.44 1.53 34.52
C ARG A 31 -10.39 1.92 33.05
N VAL A 32 -9.19 2.12 32.51
CA VAL A 32 -8.95 2.43 31.09
C VAL A 32 -8.74 1.15 30.29
N SER A 33 -7.89 0.26 30.79
CA SER A 33 -7.59 -1.02 30.16
C SER A 33 -7.26 -2.07 31.23
N GLY A 34 -7.30 -3.33 30.85
CA GLY A 34 -6.65 -4.37 31.63
C GLY A 34 -6.64 -5.69 30.90
N TYR A 35 -5.54 -6.41 31.08
CA TYR A 35 -5.19 -7.61 30.34
C TYR A 35 -4.50 -8.61 31.26
N SER A 36 -4.62 -9.89 30.95
CA SER A 36 -3.80 -10.93 31.52
C SER A 36 -2.45 -10.94 30.84
N LEU A 37 -1.40 -11.13 31.61
CA LEU A 37 -0.06 -11.25 31.08
C LEU A 37 0.13 -12.52 30.26
N PRO A 38 1.07 -12.51 29.31
CA PRO A 38 1.51 -13.73 28.65
C PRO A 38 1.97 -14.76 29.69
N SER A 39 1.56 -16.03 29.53
CA SER A 39 1.97 -17.15 30.39
C SER A 39 3.49 -17.33 30.50
N THR A 40 4.25 -16.71 29.60
CA THR A 40 5.72 -16.68 29.57
C THR A 40 6.36 -15.94 30.75
N LEU A 41 5.60 -15.16 31.53
CA LEU A 41 6.07 -14.50 32.75
C LEU A 41 6.25 -15.44 33.96
N GLY A 42 5.75 -16.67 33.85
CA GLY A 42 5.96 -17.71 34.86
C GLY A 42 5.26 -17.42 36.20
N GLY A 43 4.06 -16.85 36.14
CA GLY A 43 3.20 -16.54 37.30
C GLY A 43 3.05 -15.04 37.59
N SER A 44 2.71 -14.73 38.86
CA SER A 44 2.35 -13.37 39.31
C SER A 44 3.40 -12.33 39.01
N VAL A 45 2.94 -11.13 38.61
CA VAL A 45 3.78 -9.95 38.52
C VAL A 45 4.39 -9.65 39.87
N VAL A 46 5.69 -9.45 39.82
CA VAL A 46 6.56 -9.22 40.97
C VAL A 46 6.90 -7.74 41.08
N ALA A 47 7.12 -7.07 39.94
CA ALA A 47 7.31 -5.63 39.88
C ALA A 47 6.75 -5.07 38.58
N LEU A 48 6.28 -3.83 38.66
CA LEU A 48 5.74 -3.10 37.52
C LEU A 48 6.38 -1.72 37.47
N LYS A 49 6.98 -1.35 36.34
CA LYS A 49 7.58 -0.02 36.15
C LYS A 49 7.20 0.55 34.79
N TRP A 50 6.95 1.86 34.72
CA TRP A 50 6.71 2.55 33.45
C TRP A 50 8.02 2.69 32.67
N VAL A 51 7.95 2.44 31.37
CA VAL A 51 9.00 2.71 30.39
C VAL A 51 8.42 3.73 29.40
N GLY A 52 8.81 4.98 29.57
CA GLY A 52 8.27 6.10 28.81
C GLY A 52 6.79 6.32 29.09
N GLU A 53 6.06 6.77 28.06
CA GLU A 53 4.65 7.17 28.20
C GLU A 53 3.65 6.05 27.89
N SER A 54 4.09 4.98 27.24
CA SER A 54 3.21 3.98 26.63
C SER A 54 3.63 2.53 26.86
N LEU A 55 4.82 2.29 27.42
CA LEU A 55 5.29 0.94 27.73
C LEU A 55 5.34 0.71 29.24
N ILE A 56 5.13 -0.54 29.62
CA ILE A 56 5.27 -1.00 31.00
C ILE A 56 6.18 -2.21 31.00
N LEU A 57 7.15 -2.19 31.90
CA LEU A 57 7.98 -3.33 32.24
C LEU A 57 7.27 -4.15 33.32
N GLY A 58 6.83 -5.35 32.95
CA GLY A 58 6.40 -6.38 33.89
C GLY A 58 7.56 -7.31 34.21
N VAL A 59 7.95 -7.38 35.48
CA VAL A 59 8.95 -8.32 35.98
C VAL A 59 8.22 -9.46 36.67
N GLY A 60 8.39 -10.68 36.18
CA GLY A 60 7.92 -11.91 36.80
C GLY A 60 9.02 -12.61 37.61
N ARG A 61 8.82 -13.89 37.95
CA ARG A 61 9.80 -14.66 38.73
C ARG A 61 10.98 -15.19 37.92
N ARG A 62 10.79 -15.45 36.62
CA ARG A 62 11.82 -16.05 35.74
C ARG A 62 12.03 -15.29 34.44
N SER A 63 11.21 -14.31 34.15
CA SER A 63 11.33 -13.50 32.95
C SER A 63 10.82 -12.10 33.23
N MET A 64 11.23 -11.16 32.38
CA MET A 64 10.67 -9.82 32.31
C MET A 64 10.13 -9.60 30.90
N SER A 65 9.05 -8.85 30.79
CA SER A 65 8.47 -8.46 29.51
C SER A 65 8.18 -6.97 29.49
N VAL A 66 8.57 -6.31 28.41
CA VAL A 66 8.11 -4.96 28.08
C VAL A 66 6.83 -5.09 27.28
N LEU A 67 5.79 -4.37 27.68
CA LEU A 67 4.42 -4.51 27.16
C LEU A 67 3.87 -3.14 26.80
N ASN A 68 2.99 -3.09 25.80
CA ASN A 68 2.20 -1.89 25.55
C ASN A 68 1.15 -1.70 26.66
N ALA A 69 1.13 -0.52 27.29
CA ALA A 69 0.23 -0.24 28.41
C ALA A 69 -1.26 -0.30 28.03
N GLN A 70 -1.62 0.02 26.78
CA GLN A 70 -3.00 0.06 26.34
C GLN A 70 -3.50 -1.31 25.87
N THR A 71 -2.71 -2.02 25.06
CA THR A 71 -3.12 -3.29 24.45
C THR A 71 -2.70 -4.53 25.24
N GLY A 72 -1.63 -4.43 26.03
CA GLY A 72 -1.03 -5.57 26.72
C GLY A 72 -0.14 -6.43 25.83
N ASP A 73 0.07 -6.04 24.58
CA ASP A 73 0.90 -6.81 23.65
C ASP A 73 2.37 -6.78 24.08
N PRO A 74 3.06 -7.93 24.10
CA PRO A 74 4.47 -7.98 24.42
C PRO A 74 5.31 -7.36 23.31
N TYR A 75 6.13 -6.38 23.69
CA TYR A 75 7.18 -5.79 22.87
C TYR A 75 8.39 -6.73 22.81
N GLN A 76 8.86 -7.18 23.98
CA GLN A 76 9.96 -8.13 24.11
C GLN A 76 9.90 -8.84 25.46
N THR A 77 10.18 -10.14 25.48
CA THR A 77 10.33 -10.94 26.70
C THR A 77 11.77 -11.45 26.81
N VAL A 78 12.37 -11.30 27.99
CA VAL A 78 13.73 -11.73 28.30
C VAL A 78 13.70 -12.69 29.48
N SER A 79 14.41 -13.80 29.35
CA SER A 79 14.60 -14.77 30.45
C SER A 79 15.63 -14.22 31.44
N LEU A 80 15.23 -13.98 32.68
CA LEU A 80 16.09 -13.41 33.73
C LEU A 80 17.24 -14.33 34.18
N PRO A 81 17.07 -15.68 34.22
CA PRO A 81 18.17 -16.61 34.49
C PRO A 81 19.37 -16.46 33.55
N MET A 82 19.17 -15.92 32.34
CA MET A 82 20.25 -15.73 31.37
C MET A 82 21.07 -14.44 31.62
N VAL A 83 20.68 -13.60 32.59
CA VAL A 83 21.24 -12.24 32.76
C VAL A 83 22.04 -12.07 34.07
N ASN A 84 22.21 -13.12 34.89
CA ASN A 84 23.01 -13.11 36.15
C ASN A 84 22.75 -11.87 37.05
N LEU A 85 21.48 -11.53 37.25
CA LEU A 85 21.05 -10.37 38.02
C LEU A 85 21.37 -10.49 39.52
N ILE A 86 21.65 -9.36 40.16
CA ILE A 86 21.85 -9.29 41.62
C ILE A 86 20.54 -9.71 42.30
N LEU A 87 20.63 -10.71 43.17
CA LEU A 87 19.50 -11.16 43.97
C LEU A 87 19.56 -10.51 45.34
N ALA A 88 18.54 -9.73 45.70
CA ALA A 88 18.41 -9.32 47.09
C ALA A 88 18.03 -10.54 47.93
N LYS A 89 18.81 -10.85 48.97
CA LYS A 89 18.36 -11.71 50.08
C LYS A 89 17.34 -10.90 50.90
N SER A 90 16.07 -10.94 50.52
CA SER A 90 15.00 -10.14 51.14
C SER A 90 13.63 -10.84 51.00
N PRO A 91 12.63 -10.55 51.85
CA PRO A 91 11.25 -10.97 51.63
C PRO A 91 10.61 -10.37 50.35
N ALA A 92 11.25 -9.36 49.74
CA ALA A 92 10.86 -8.84 48.44
C ALA A 92 11.22 -9.82 47.30
N PRO A 93 10.44 -9.85 46.21
CA PRO A 93 10.73 -10.75 45.12
C PRO A 93 12.09 -10.45 44.45
N PRO A 94 12.89 -11.49 44.16
CA PRO A 94 14.35 -11.43 44.16
C PRO A 94 14.98 -10.55 43.06
N TYR A 95 14.25 -10.30 41.97
CA TYR A 95 14.74 -9.51 40.84
C TYR A 95 14.23 -8.06 40.82
N ALA A 96 13.23 -7.72 41.65
CA ALA A 96 12.58 -6.40 41.59
C ALA A 96 13.54 -5.24 41.93
N SER A 97 14.49 -5.49 42.83
CA SER A 97 15.53 -4.54 43.23
C SER A 97 16.64 -4.37 42.20
N ALA A 98 16.85 -5.35 41.32
CA ALA A 98 17.91 -5.35 40.31
C ALA A 98 17.50 -4.70 38.98
N VAL A 99 16.22 -4.36 38.84
CA VAL A 99 15.64 -3.81 37.61
C VAL A 99 15.14 -2.41 37.90
N SER A 100 15.60 -1.42 37.15
CA SER A 100 15.07 -0.05 37.17
C SER A 100 14.62 0.36 35.78
N ALA A 101 13.60 1.21 35.69
CA ALA A 101 13.11 1.74 34.43
C ALA A 101 12.95 3.26 34.55
N GLY A 102 13.34 3.98 33.51
CA GLY A 102 13.28 5.43 33.46
C GLY A 102 13.54 5.92 32.04
N GLY A 103 12.81 6.96 31.62
CA GLY A 103 12.81 7.39 30.22
C GLY A 103 12.39 6.23 29.32
N ASP A 104 13.14 5.97 28.26
CA ASP A 104 12.93 4.85 27.33
C ASP A 104 13.81 3.62 27.61
N GLY A 105 14.47 3.61 28.78
CA GLY A 105 15.45 2.60 29.16
C GLY A 105 15.04 1.77 30.37
N VAL A 106 15.57 0.56 30.40
CA VAL A 106 15.57 -0.37 31.53
C VAL A 106 17.02 -0.64 31.90
N LEU A 107 17.38 -0.35 33.15
CA LEU A 107 18.67 -0.70 33.70
C LEU A 107 18.53 -2.01 34.47
N LEU A 108 19.40 -2.96 34.15
CA LEU A 108 19.55 -4.23 34.82
C LEU A 108 20.89 -4.28 35.54
N MET A 109 20.89 -4.63 36.81
CA MET A 109 22.12 -4.84 37.57
C MET A 109 22.38 -6.33 37.77
N GLY A 110 23.47 -6.81 37.19
CA GLY A 110 24.08 -8.12 37.43
C GLY A 110 25.21 -8.05 38.44
N LEU A 111 25.66 -9.23 38.89
CA LEU A 111 26.72 -9.35 39.90
C LEU A 111 28.02 -8.67 39.46
N ASP A 112 28.39 -8.84 38.19
CA ASP A 112 29.64 -8.32 37.64
C ASP A 112 29.44 -7.22 36.58
N THR A 113 28.19 -7.02 36.11
CA THR A 113 27.89 -6.11 35.00
C THR A 113 26.58 -5.36 35.22
N ALA A 114 26.53 -4.10 34.80
CA ALA A 114 25.28 -3.37 34.65
C ALA A 114 24.95 -3.28 33.15
N VAL A 115 23.72 -3.67 32.78
CA VAL A 115 23.23 -3.68 31.40
C VAL A 115 22.12 -2.67 31.27
N GLN A 116 22.27 -1.71 30.35
CA GLN A 116 21.19 -0.81 29.97
C GLN A 116 20.53 -1.33 28.68
N ILE A 117 19.22 -1.52 28.72
CA ILE A 117 18.39 -1.92 27.59
C ILE A 117 17.49 -0.75 27.23
N ARG A 118 17.41 -0.38 25.96
CA ARG A 118 16.54 0.70 25.48
C ARG A 118 15.43 0.14 24.59
N ALA A 119 14.21 0.60 24.78
CA ALA A 119 13.12 0.33 23.85
C ALA A 119 13.39 1.04 22.52
N ARG A 120 13.42 0.29 21.41
CA ARG A 120 13.71 0.86 20.09
C ARG A 120 12.51 1.60 19.54
N GLY A 121 12.77 2.79 18.98
CA GLY A 121 11.76 3.55 18.26
C GLY A 121 11.25 2.79 17.03
N TRP A 122 10.06 3.18 16.55
CA TRP A 122 9.48 2.64 15.30
C TRP A 122 10.43 2.79 14.10
N GLU A 123 11.14 3.92 13.99
CA GLU A 123 12.08 4.19 12.90
C GLU A 123 13.30 3.25 12.94
N GLU A 124 13.96 3.12 14.09
CA GLU A 124 15.07 2.18 14.29
C GLU A 124 14.65 0.75 13.97
N ARG A 125 13.42 0.34 14.36
CA ARG A 125 12.89 -0.99 14.06
C ARG A 125 12.79 -1.23 12.56
N ILE A 126 12.30 -0.24 11.81
CA ILE A 126 12.20 -0.32 10.36
C ILE A 126 13.59 -0.41 9.72
N GLU A 127 14.54 0.41 10.17
CA GLU A 127 15.91 0.38 9.65
C GLU A 127 16.62 -0.96 9.90
N LEU A 128 16.46 -1.52 11.10
CA LEU A 128 17.05 -2.82 11.44
C LEU A 128 16.45 -3.96 10.66
N GLU A 129 15.12 -3.98 10.49
CA GLU A 129 14.45 -4.99 9.69
C GLU A 129 14.87 -4.88 8.22
N THR A 130 15.00 -3.66 7.71
CA THR A 130 15.54 -3.38 6.37
C THR A 130 16.96 -3.93 6.21
N LYS A 131 17.85 -3.68 7.18
CA LYS A 131 19.25 -4.16 7.16
C LYS A 131 19.36 -5.67 7.32
N ARG A 132 18.53 -6.29 8.15
CA ARG A 132 18.59 -7.72 8.47
C ARG A 132 17.92 -8.59 7.41
N ALA A 133 16.76 -8.17 6.94
CA ALA A 133 15.84 -9.02 6.19
C ALA A 133 15.50 -8.46 4.80
N GLY A 134 16.06 -7.30 4.44
CA GLY A 134 15.93 -6.67 3.14
C GLY A 134 14.81 -5.64 3.04
N TRP A 135 14.85 -4.86 1.95
CA TRP A 135 13.93 -3.74 1.69
C TRP A 135 12.45 -4.11 1.70
N ILE A 136 12.09 -5.25 1.12
CA ILE A 136 10.68 -5.67 1.02
C ILE A 136 10.06 -5.84 2.42
N ARG A 137 10.79 -6.46 3.37
CA ARG A 137 10.32 -6.63 4.74
C ARG A 137 10.32 -5.32 5.53
N GLY A 138 11.32 -4.47 5.30
CA GLY A 138 11.37 -3.12 5.87
C GLY A 138 10.15 -2.28 5.46
N LEU A 139 9.82 -2.27 4.16
CA LEU A 139 8.66 -1.58 3.60
C LEU A 139 7.34 -2.16 4.15
N ALA A 140 7.21 -3.49 4.22
CA ALA A 140 6.04 -4.12 4.83
C ALA A 140 5.83 -3.69 6.29
N LEU A 141 6.90 -3.67 7.09
CA LEU A 141 6.85 -3.20 8.47
C LEU A 141 6.47 -1.71 8.56
N ALA A 142 6.94 -0.88 7.63
CA ALA A 142 6.56 0.53 7.55
C ALA A 142 5.06 0.70 7.24
N ILE A 143 4.49 -0.12 6.36
CA ILE A 143 3.03 -0.18 6.11
C ILE A 143 2.29 -0.58 7.39
N ASP A 144 2.77 -1.58 8.13
CA ASP A 144 2.13 -2.00 9.38
C ASP A 144 2.08 -0.84 10.40
N PHE A 145 3.15 -0.04 10.49
CA PHE A 145 3.17 1.16 11.33
C PHE A 145 2.21 2.23 10.84
N TYR A 146 2.06 2.39 9.52
CA TYR A 146 1.14 3.34 8.90
C TYR A 146 -0.34 2.94 9.11
N ALA A 147 -0.65 1.66 8.91
CA ALA A 147 -1.97 1.07 9.13
C ALA A 147 -2.34 1.04 10.63
N GLY A 148 -1.35 1.00 11.51
CA GLY A 148 -1.54 0.87 12.96
C GLY A 148 -1.70 -0.59 13.42
N THR A 149 -1.34 -1.55 12.56
CA THR A 149 -1.33 -3.00 12.83
C THR A 149 0.02 -3.49 13.37
N ALA A 150 1.05 -2.63 13.36
CA ALA A 150 2.36 -2.97 13.87
C ALA A 150 2.31 -3.36 15.35
N LYS A 151 3.02 -4.44 15.69
CA LYS A 151 3.11 -4.95 17.07
C LYS A 151 3.89 -3.99 17.96
N ALA A 152 3.26 -3.61 19.06
CA ALA A 152 3.82 -2.79 20.14
C ALA A 152 4.55 -1.54 19.60
N PRO A 153 3.83 -0.58 19.00
CA PRO A 153 4.44 0.63 18.45
C PRO A 153 5.00 1.51 19.57
N PHE A 154 6.26 1.95 19.43
CA PHE A 154 6.94 2.81 20.39
C PHE A 154 7.47 4.07 19.70
N GLY A 155 7.36 5.22 20.37
CA GLY A 155 7.81 6.51 19.85
C GLY A 155 6.89 7.14 18.80
N LEU A 156 5.65 6.66 18.67
CA LEU A 156 4.63 7.24 17.79
C LEU A 156 3.62 8.11 18.56
N PRO A 157 3.14 9.21 17.98
CA PRO A 157 2.04 9.99 18.55
C PRO A 157 0.79 9.13 18.77
N ALA A 158 0.04 9.42 19.83
CA ALA A 158 -1.23 8.75 20.12
C ALA A 158 -2.34 9.12 19.11
N ASP A 159 -2.29 10.33 18.55
CA ASP A 159 -3.24 10.77 17.54
C ASP A 159 -2.98 10.10 16.20
N THR A 160 -4.05 9.58 15.59
CA THR A 160 -3.96 8.78 14.37
C THR A 160 -3.60 9.62 13.14
N LYS A 161 -4.06 10.88 13.07
CA LYS A 161 -3.78 11.75 11.92
C LYS A 161 -2.31 12.13 11.89
N THR A 162 -1.77 12.61 13.01
CA THR A 162 -0.35 12.95 13.15
C THR A 162 0.56 11.74 12.99
N ARG A 163 0.19 10.58 13.54
CA ARG A 163 0.93 9.32 13.34
C ARG A 163 0.99 8.94 11.86
N LYS A 164 -0.14 8.93 11.15
CA LYS A 164 -0.17 8.60 9.71
C LYS A 164 0.62 9.61 8.87
N ALA A 165 0.59 10.88 9.22
CA ALA A 165 1.38 11.89 8.52
C ALA A 165 2.89 11.66 8.70
N LEU A 166 3.33 11.40 9.94
CA LEU A 166 4.74 11.15 10.28
C LEU A 166 5.27 9.87 9.62
N VAL A 167 4.59 8.74 9.86
CA VAL A 167 4.99 7.45 9.28
C VAL A 167 4.88 7.49 7.75
N GLY A 168 3.84 8.12 7.21
CA GLY A 168 3.66 8.27 5.77
C GLY A 168 4.79 9.06 5.10
N LYS A 169 5.37 10.07 5.77
CA LYS A 169 6.56 10.76 5.26
C LYS A 169 7.76 9.83 5.18
N ARG A 170 8.03 9.06 6.25
CA ARG A 170 9.15 8.10 6.26
C ARG A 170 8.97 6.98 5.22
N CYS A 171 7.74 6.51 5.02
CA CYS A 171 7.42 5.54 3.96
C CYS A 171 7.76 6.07 2.56
N GLU A 172 7.51 7.35 2.27
CA GLU A 172 7.89 7.96 0.99
C GLU A 172 9.39 8.05 0.80
N GLU A 173 10.12 8.44 1.85
CA GLU A 173 11.58 8.51 1.84
C GLU A 173 12.17 7.11 1.59
N MET A 174 11.71 6.10 2.33
CA MET A 174 12.15 4.72 2.15
C MET A 174 11.84 4.17 0.75
N LEU A 175 10.68 4.50 0.19
CA LEU A 175 10.34 4.10 -1.18
C LEU A 175 11.29 4.74 -2.19
N GLY A 176 11.64 6.01 -1.99
CA GLY A 176 12.64 6.71 -2.79
C GLY A 176 14.02 6.04 -2.71
N GLU A 177 14.51 5.78 -1.49
CA GLU A 177 15.77 5.07 -1.25
C GLU A 177 15.78 3.68 -1.92
N TYR A 178 14.68 2.94 -1.81
CA TYR A 178 14.53 1.63 -2.46
C TYR A 178 14.58 1.74 -3.99
N LEU A 179 13.87 2.71 -4.57
CA LEU A 179 13.86 2.94 -6.02
C LEU A 179 15.23 3.39 -6.54
N ASP A 180 15.93 4.25 -5.80
CA ASP A 180 17.28 4.70 -6.16
C ASP A 180 18.28 3.54 -6.09
N LEU A 181 18.15 2.63 -5.12
CA LEU A 181 19.00 1.44 -5.04
C LEU A 181 18.67 0.42 -6.13
N ALA A 182 17.39 0.16 -6.37
CA ALA A 182 16.95 -0.85 -7.32
C ALA A 182 17.13 -0.40 -8.78
N LEU A 183 16.81 0.87 -9.08
CA LEU A 183 16.80 1.40 -10.44
C LEU A 183 17.93 2.39 -10.73
N GLY A 184 18.74 2.76 -9.74
CA GLY A 184 19.80 3.76 -9.90
C GLY A 184 20.85 3.43 -10.95
N GLN A 185 21.09 2.14 -11.22
CA GLN A 185 21.98 1.71 -12.31
C GLN A 185 21.41 2.10 -13.68
N PHE A 186 20.10 1.95 -13.87
CA PHE A 186 19.39 2.28 -15.10
C PHE A 186 19.18 3.80 -15.25
N LEU A 187 19.05 4.53 -14.14
CA LEU A 187 18.92 6.00 -14.15
C LEU A 187 20.21 6.73 -14.57
N LYS A 188 21.38 6.09 -14.43
CA LYS A 188 22.68 6.65 -14.81
C LYS A 188 23.01 6.45 -16.30
N MET A 189 22.27 5.61 -17.01
CA MET A 189 22.48 5.37 -18.43
C MET A 189 21.76 6.44 -19.26
N PRO A 190 22.47 7.24 -20.09
CA PRO A 190 21.79 8.18 -20.96
C PRO A 190 20.92 7.40 -21.95
N ARG A 191 19.65 7.82 -22.12
CA ARG A 191 18.80 7.35 -23.22
C ARG A 191 19.59 7.48 -24.51
N GLN A 192 20.07 6.36 -25.07
CA GLN A 192 20.62 6.36 -26.43
C GLN A 192 19.46 6.75 -27.34
N LYS A 193 19.48 7.99 -27.84
CA LYS A 193 18.57 8.40 -28.91
C LYS A 193 18.75 7.38 -30.05
N PRO A 194 17.67 6.77 -30.57
CA PRO A 194 17.79 5.83 -31.67
C PRO A 194 18.52 6.55 -32.80
N THR A 195 19.76 6.13 -33.06
CA THR A 195 20.62 6.74 -34.06
C THR A 195 20.02 6.41 -35.44
N TYR A 196 20.29 7.23 -36.46
CA TYR A 196 19.71 7.09 -37.79
C TYR A 196 19.75 5.64 -38.37
N LYS A 197 20.73 4.82 -37.99
CA LYS A 197 20.84 3.40 -38.35
C LYS A 197 19.70 2.49 -37.86
N ASP A 198 18.93 2.90 -36.85
CA ASP A 198 17.75 2.18 -36.36
C ASP A 198 16.45 2.51 -37.09
N ARG A 199 16.44 3.55 -37.93
CA ARG A 199 15.27 3.97 -38.71
C ARG A 199 15.23 3.37 -40.12
N LEU A 200 16.26 2.62 -40.53
CA LEU A 200 16.18 1.88 -41.79
C LEU A 200 15.26 0.65 -41.63
N PRO A 201 14.31 0.43 -42.56
CA PRO A 201 13.50 -0.78 -42.54
C PRO A 201 14.41 -1.99 -42.75
N LYS A 202 14.60 -2.80 -41.70
CA LYS A 202 15.34 -4.06 -41.81
C LYS A 202 14.61 -4.97 -42.79
N ARG A 203 15.21 -5.20 -43.95
CA ARG A 203 14.85 -6.31 -44.85
C ARG A 203 14.80 -7.60 -44.01
N ARG A 204 13.72 -8.36 -44.18
CA ARG A 204 13.49 -9.64 -43.49
C ARG A 204 14.56 -10.64 -43.96
N THR A 205 15.70 -10.68 -43.28
CA THR A 205 16.60 -11.84 -43.31
C THR A 205 16.40 -12.60 -42.00
N SER A 206 15.87 -13.81 -42.14
CA SER A 206 15.78 -14.81 -41.08
C SER A 206 17.17 -15.07 -40.50
N GLY A 207 17.35 -14.77 -39.21
CA GLY A 207 18.60 -15.02 -38.49
C GLY A 207 19.25 -13.73 -37.98
N GLY A 208 18.80 -13.25 -36.82
CA GLY A 208 19.42 -12.11 -36.15
C GLY A 208 18.78 -11.88 -34.80
N ARG A 209 19.39 -12.44 -33.76
CA ARG A 209 19.01 -12.38 -32.35
C ARG A 209 18.55 -10.98 -31.93
N SER A 210 17.41 -10.96 -31.22
CA SER A 210 16.79 -9.82 -30.56
C SER A 210 17.78 -8.95 -29.79
N ARG A 211 17.52 -7.64 -29.85
CA ARG A 211 18.00 -6.63 -28.92
C ARG A 211 17.78 -7.12 -27.47
N GLY A 212 18.78 -6.97 -26.60
CA GLY A 212 18.83 -7.54 -25.26
C GLY A 212 17.72 -7.11 -24.30
N HIS A 213 16.57 -7.79 -24.36
CA HIS A 213 15.40 -7.51 -23.52
C HIS A 213 15.01 -8.65 -22.56
N THR A 214 15.85 -9.67 -22.37
CA THR A 214 15.37 -10.91 -21.73
C THR A 214 15.68 -11.03 -20.23
N GLU A 215 16.73 -10.37 -19.71
CA GLU A 215 17.11 -10.50 -18.29
C GLU A 215 16.76 -9.29 -17.41
N GLU A 216 16.55 -8.10 -17.99
CA GLU A 216 16.24 -6.87 -17.23
C GLU A 216 14.74 -6.73 -16.91
N ALA A 217 13.86 -7.24 -17.79
CA ALA A 217 12.41 -7.25 -17.62
C ALA A 217 11.91 -7.87 -16.29
N PRO A 218 12.43 -9.01 -15.79
CA PRO A 218 11.98 -9.57 -14.52
C PRO A 218 12.32 -8.68 -13.32
N HIS A 219 13.47 -7.99 -13.34
CA HIS A 219 13.84 -7.08 -12.25
C HIS A 219 12.87 -5.90 -12.16
N PHE A 220 12.57 -5.24 -13.28
CA PHE A 220 11.55 -4.17 -13.34
C PHE A 220 10.18 -4.67 -12.88
N ARG A 221 9.83 -5.91 -13.21
CA ARG A 221 8.53 -6.48 -12.83
C ARG A 221 8.42 -6.69 -11.32
N VAL A 222 9.46 -7.23 -10.68
CA VAL A 222 9.48 -7.43 -9.22
C VAL A 222 9.44 -6.10 -8.49
N VAL A 223 10.31 -5.15 -8.86
CA VAL A 223 10.37 -3.82 -8.23
C VAL A 223 9.06 -3.06 -8.44
N GLY A 224 8.51 -3.10 -9.66
CA GLY A 224 7.24 -2.46 -9.99
C GLY A 224 6.08 -3.03 -9.19
N ALA A 225 5.97 -4.35 -9.06
CA ALA A 225 4.89 -4.97 -8.28
C ALA A 225 4.93 -4.55 -6.81
N VAL A 226 6.11 -4.54 -6.19
CA VAL A 226 6.30 -4.11 -4.79
C VAL A 226 5.94 -2.64 -4.62
N VAL A 227 6.40 -1.77 -5.53
CA VAL A 227 6.17 -0.32 -5.42
C VAL A 227 4.70 0.04 -5.67
N VAL A 228 4.05 -0.58 -6.65
CA VAL A 228 2.61 -0.37 -6.90
C VAL A 228 1.79 -0.82 -5.70
N ASP A 229 2.05 -2.03 -5.18
CA ASP A 229 1.35 -2.54 -4.01
C ASP A 229 1.57 -1.66 -2.76
N PHE A 230 2.79 -1.15 -2.58
CA PHE A 230 3.16 -0.25 -1.49
C PHE A 230 2.43 1.10 -1.60
N CYS A 231 2.44 1.74 -2.77
CA CYS A 231 1.74 3.01 -2.98
C CYS A 231 0.23 2.89 -2.77
N LEU A 232 -0.37 1.79 -3.23
CA LEU A 232 -1.79 1.49 -3.03
C LEU A 232 -2.11 1.25 -1.55
N SER A 233 -1.26 0.52 -0.84
CA SER A 233 -1.42 0.27 0.61
C SER A 233 -1.32 1.54 1.45
N LEU A 234 -0.53 2.53 1.00
CA LEU A 234 -0.47 3.86 1.61
C LEU A 234 -1.64 4.78 1.22
N GLY A 235 -2.45 4.40 0.23
CA GLY A 235 -3.49 5.25 -0.34
C GLY A 235 -2.95 6.52 -1.01
N ARG A 236 -1.70 6.50 -1.49
CA ARG A 236 -1.03 7.64 -2.13
C ARG A 236 -0.86 7.42 -3.63
N GLU A 237 -1.96 7.46 -4.36
CA GLU A 237 -1.97 7.38 -5.83
C GLU A 237 -1.15 8.50 -6.49
N SER A 238 -1.07 9.68 -5.86
CA SER A 238 -0.24 10.80 -6.31
C SER A 238 1.26 10.48 -6.34
N LEU A 239 1.74 9.63 -5.42
CA LEU A 239 3.12 9.17 -5.40
C LEU A 239 3.39 8.19 -6.55
N LEU A 240 2.45 7.28 -6.79
CA LEU A 240 2.52 6.29 -7.85
C LEU A 240 2.59 6.94 -9.23
N PHE A 241 1.65 7.83 -9.55
CA PHE A 241 1.57 8.46 -10.86
C PHE A 241 2.45 9.71 -11.02
N GLY A 242 3.05 10.19 -9.94
CA GLY A 242 4.07 11.23 -9.96
C GLY A 242 5.47 10.63 -9.98
N LYS A 243 6.12 10.62 -8.80
CA LYS A 243 7.53 10.26 -8.66
C LYS A 243 7.86 8.85 -9.19
N VAL A 244 7.05 7.85 -8.85
CA VAL A 244 7.32 6.46 -9.25
C VAL A 244 7.23 6.32 -10.76
N PHE A 245 6.13 6.79 -11.36
CA PHE A 245 5.92 6.74 -12.79
C PHE A 245 7.05 7.44 -13.57
N ASP A 246 7.49 8.62 -13.11
CA ASP A 246 8.63 9.34 -13.70
C ASP A 246 9.98 8.60 -13.56
N ILE A 247 10.18 7.84 -12.48
CA ILE A 247 11.38 7.00 -12.32
C ILE A 247 11.36 5.84 -13.32
N PHE A 248 10.24 5.13 -13.46
CA PHE A 248 10.11 4.03 -14.42
C PHE A 248 10.22 4.51 -15.88
N LEU A 249 9.64 5.66 -16.21
CA LEU A 249 9.81 6.32 -17.51
C LEU A 249 11.26 6.65 -17.83
N ARG A 250 12.06 7.07 -16.83
CA ARG A 250 13.49 7.38 -17.00
C ARG A 250 14.34 6.13 -17.10
N ALA A 251 14.02 5.10 -16.33
CA ALA A 251 14.73 3.83 -16.31
C ALA A 251 14.40 2.92 -17.52
N GLY A 252 13.40 3.28 -18.34
CA GLY A 252 13.01 2.49 -19.52
C GLY A 252 12.08 1.30 -19.21
N GLY A 253 11.50 1.27 -18.01
CA GLY A 253 10.56 0.23 -17.58
C GLY A 253 9.09 0.61 -17.76
N GLU A 254 8.77 1.50 -18.70
CA GLU A 254 7.42 2.03 -18.90
C GLU A 254 6.41 0.94 -19.26
N ASP A 255 6.74 0.10 -20.23
CA ASP A 255 5.90 -1.00 -20.70
C ASP A 255 5.60 -2.00 -19.56
N VAL A 256 6.62 -2.34 -18.78
CA VAL A 256 6.49 -3.26 -17.64
C VAL A 256 5.58 -2.68 -16.56
N LEU A 257 5.70 -1.37 -16.28
CA LEU A 257 4.84 -0.72 -15.31
C LEU A 257 3.38 -0.68 -15.78
N LEU A 258 3.14 -0.41 -17.07
CA LEU A 258 1.80 -0.41 -17.66
C LEU A 258 1.14 -1.79 -17.60
N ASP A 259 1.90 -2.85 -17.91
CA ASP A 259 1.45 -4.24 -17.77
C ASP A 259 1.14 -4.61 -16.31
N LEU A 260 1.90 -4.06 -15.36
CA LEU A 260 1.66 -4.29 -13.94
C LEU A 260 0.43 -3.54 -13.42
N LEU A 261 0.09 -2.37 -13.95
CA LEU A 261 -1.08 -1.61 -13.51
C LEU A 261 -2.39 -2.32 -13.85
N GLU A 262 -2.45 -3.02 -14.99
CA GLU A 262 -3.63 -3.75 -15.45
C GLU A 262 -4.27 -4.64 -14.38
N PRO A 263 -3.57 -5.61 -13.74
CA PRO A 263 -4.18 -6.45 -12.71
C PRO A 263 -4.67 -5.63 -11.51
N PHE A 264 -4.03 -4.53 -11.11
CA PHE A 264 -4.54 -3.73 -9.98
C PHE A 264 -5.83 -2.97 -10.33
N ILE A 265 -5.99 -2.56 -11.58
CA ILE A 265 -7.26 -2.01 -12.09
C ILE A 265 -8.32 -3.11 -12.12
N LEU A 266 -7.95 -4.29 -12.62
CA LEU A 266 -8.87 -5.42 -12.73
C LEU A 266 -9.37 -5.92 -11.37
N HIS A 267 -8.56 -5.89 -10.32
CA HIS A 267 -9.02 -6.26 -8.97
C HIS A 267 -9.64 -5.07 -8.20
N SER A 268 -9.99 -3.98 -8.88
CA SER A 268 -10.61 -2.77 -8.32
C SER A 268 -9.80 -2.12 -7.18
N ARG A 269 -8.50 -2.41 -7.09
CA ARG A 269 -7.59 -1.78 -6.13
C ARG A 269 -7.14 -0.40 -6.59
N LEU A 270 -7.21 -0.14 -7.89
CA LEU A 270 -6.90 1.13 -8.52
C LEU A 270 -8.14 1.66 -9.25
N SER A 271 -8.82 2.64 -8.65
CA SER A 271 -10.08 3.18 -9.18
C SER A 271 -9.90 4.38 -10.11
N TYR A 272 -8.72 5.00 -10.09
CA TYR A 272 -8.43 6.21 -10.85
C TYR A 272 -7.05 6.11 -11.51
N VAL A 273 -6.97 6.54 -12.78
CA VAL A 273 -5.73 6.65 -13.54
C VAL A 273 -5.68 8.05 -14.17
N PRO A 274 -4.60 8.83 -13.97
CA PRO A 274 -4.45 10.14 -14.59
C PRO A 274 -4.47 10.06 -16.13
N PRO A 275 -5.01 11.08 -16.83
CA PRO A 275 -5.17 11.06 -18.29
C PRO A 275 -3.91 10.68 -19.06
N LYS A 276 -2.76 11.27 -18.68
CA LYS A 276 -1.46 10.98 -19.29
C LYS A 276 -1.08 9.49 -19.18
N CYS A 277 -1.26 8.89 -18.00
CA CYS A 277 -0.96 7.47 -17.78
C CYS A 277 -1.95 6.57 -18.54
N PHE A 278 -3.22 6.97 -18.58
CA PHE A 278 -4.26 6.25 -19.31
C PHE A 278 -4.01 6.25 -20.83
N GLU A 279 -3.58 7.36 -21.42
CA GLU A 279 -3.17 7.40 -22.84
C GLU A 279 -2.05 6.42 -23.16
N MET A 280 -1.02 6.37 -22.30
CA MET A 280 0.12 5.47 -22.50
C MET A 280 -0.31 4.01 -22.34
N LEU A 281 -1.14 3.71 -21.34
CA LEU A 281 -1.72 2.39 -21.13
C LEU A 281 -2.55 1.95 -22.35
N ALA A 282 -3.41 2.84 -22.88
CA ALA A 282 -4.22 2.57 -24.05
C ALA A 282 -3.38 2.30 -25.30
N LYS A 283 -2.33 3.12 -25.53
CA LYS A 283 -1.38 2.91 -26.63
C LYS A 283 -0.63 1.59 -26.48
N HIS A 284 -0.15 1.26 -25.29
CA HIS A 284 0.60 0.03 -25.04
C HIS A 284 -0.28 -1.22 -25.25
N LEU A 285 -1.49 -1.26 -24.66
CA LEU A 285 -2.40 -2.40 -24.82
C LEU A 285 -2.91 -2.57 -26.26
N THR A 286 -3.09 -1.48 -27.00
CA THR A 286 -3.55 -1.56 -28.40
C THR A 286 -2.43 -1.99 -29.35
N GLN A 287 -1.17 -1.58 -29.10
CA GLN A 287 0.00 -2.03 -29.86
C GLN A 287 0.32 -3.51 -29.61
N THR A 288 0.09 -4.01 -28.39
CA THR A 288 0.27 -5.42 -28.04
C THR A 288 -0.91 -6.31 -28.45
N GLY A 289 -1.97 -5.74 -29.03
CA GLY A 289 -3.16 -6.47 -29.49
C GLY A 289 -4.14 -6.85 -28.38
N ARG A 290 -3.95 -6.34 -27.16
CA ARG A 290 -4.68 -6.67 -25.94
C ARG A 290 -5.89 -5.75 -25.72
N LYS A 291 -6.70 -5.51 -26.76
CA LYS A 291 -7.83 -4.55 -26.72
C LYS A 291 -8.92 -4.96 -25.72
N ASP A 292 -9.22 -6.25 -25.61
CA ASP A 292 -10.24 -6.77 -24.69
C ASP A 292 -9.90 -6.49 -23.22
N GLN A 293 -8.61 -6.42 -22.88
CA GLN A 293 -8.17 -6.08 -21.53
C GLN A 293 -8.26 -4.60 -21.26
N LEU A 294 -7.95 -3.75 -22.25
CA LEU A 294 -8.21 -2.31 -22.15
C LEU A 294 -9.69 -2.04 -21.89
N GLU A 295 -10.58 -2.76 -22.57
CA GLU A 295 -12.03 -2.70 -22.31
C GLU A 295 -12.36 -3.06 -20.85
N ARG A 296 -11.90 -4.21 -20.36
CA ARG A 296 -12.15 -4.64 -18.96
C ARG A 296 -11.59 -3.66 -17.93
N CYS A 297 -10.43 -3.07 -18.19
CA CYS A 297 -9.87 -2.02 -17.35
C CYS A 297 -10.77 -0.79 -17.31
N ILE A 298 -11.21 -0.29 -18.47
CA ILE A 298 -12.09 0.88 -18.57
C ILE A 298 -13.38 0.66 -17.78
N LEU A 299 -13.99 -0.53 -17.87
CA LEU A 299 -15.24 -0.84 -17.18
C LEU A 299 -15.11 -0.88 -15.64
N ARG A 300 -13.91 -1.06 -15.09
CA ARG A 300 -13.66 -1.08 -13.64
C ARG A 300 -13.14 0.24 -13.09
N LEU A 301 -12.77 1.19 -13.96
CA LEU A 301 -12.36 2.52 -13.53
C LEU A 301 -13.56 3.36 -13.11
N ASP A 302 -13.37 4.24 -12.11
CA ASP A 302 -14.41 5.16 -11.67
C ASP A 302 -14.49 6.36 -12.61
N MET A 303 -15.50 6.33 -13.49
CA MET A 303 -15.75 7.40 -14.46
C MET A 303 -15.97 8.75 -13.80
N SER A 304 -16.48 8.81 -12.56
CA SER A 304 -16.71 10.06 -11.83
C SER A 304 -15.41 10.87 -11.69
N LYS A 305 -14.32 10.16 -11.37
CA LYS A 305 -12.99 10.72 -11.13
C LYS A 305 -12.18 10.93 -12.42
N MET A 306 -12.48 10.18 -13.49
CA MET A 306 -11.79 10.28 -14.77
C MET A 306 -12.32 11.40 -15.66
N ASP A 307 -11.53 11.83 -16.64
CA ASP A 307 -12.00 12.73 -17.70
C ASP A 307 -12.86 11.95 -18.72
N ASN A 308 -14.17 12.25 -18.77
CA ASN A 308 -15.12 11.55 -19.62
C ASN A 308 -14.82 11.76 -21.11
N ASP A 309 -14.66 13.02 -21.52
CA ASP A 309 -14.47 13.39 -22.93
C ASP A 309 -13.18 12.79 -23.49
N HIS A 310 -12.13 12.77 -22.66
CA HIS A 310 -10.87 12.15 -23.02
C HIS A 310 -10.98 10.62 -23.14
N THR A 311 -11.67 9.98 -22.18
CA THR A 311 -11.89 8.54 -22.19
C THR A 311 -12.71 8.09 -23.39
N VAL A 312 -13.78 8.82 -23.74
CA VAL A 312 -14.61 8.57 -24.93
C VAL A 312 -13.76 8.66 -26.19
N LYS A 313 -12.93 9.70 -26.36
CA LYS A 313 -12.06 9.84 -27.53
C LYS A 313 -11.12 8.66 -27.71
N ILE A 314 -10.48 8.17 -26.62
CA ILE A 314 -9.60 7.00 -26.68
C ILE A 314 -10.39 5.74 -27.05
N CYS A 315 -11.57 5.55 -26.46
CA CYS A 315 -12.44 4.42 -26.76
C CYS A 315 -12.88 4.43 -28.23
N GLU A 316 -13.27 5.58 -28.78
CA GLU A 316 -13.65 5.72 -30.19
C GLU A 316 -12.48 5.45 -31.14
N GLN A 317 -11.28 5.94 -30.82
CA GLN A 317 -10.06 5.73 -31.62
C GLN A 317 -9.70 4.25 -31.73
N HIS A 318 -9.91 3.48 -30.65
CA HIS A 318 -9.58 2.07 -30.59
C HIS A 318 -10.76 1.12 -30.85
N ALA A 319 -11.94 1.67 -31.15
CA ALA A 319 -13.20 0.95 -31.40
C ALA A 319 -13.73 0.14 -30.19
N ILE A 320 -13.54 0.66 -28.97
CA ILE A 320 -14.01 0.07 -27.70
C ILE A 320 -15.37 0.65 -27.32
N TRP A 321 -16.42 0.14 -27.96
CA TRP A 321 -17.77 0.73 -27.91
C TRP A 321 -18.49 0.55 -26.56
N SER A 322 -18.21 -0.53 -25.84
CA SER A 322 -18.69 -0.75 -24.46
C SER A 322 -18.09 0.25 -23.46
N GLY A 323 -16.83 0.67 -23.67
CA GLY A 323 -16.18 1.72 -22.89
C GLY A 323 -16.83 3.09 -23.11
N VAL A 324 -17.20 3.40 -24.36
CA VAL A 324 -17.99 4.61 -24.69
C VAL A 324 -19.34 4.60 -23.94
N LEU A 325 -20.04 3.47 -23.99
CA LEU A 325 -21.32 3.28 -23.30
C LEU A 325 -21.19 3.46 -21.77
N TYR A 326 -20.13 2.90 -21.17
CA TYR A 326 -19.84 3.01 -19.74
C TYR A 326 -19.54 4.46 -19.32
N ALA A 327 -18.76 5.19 -20.12
CA ALA A 327 -18.40 6.58 -19.84
C ALA A 327 -19.63 7.53 -19.88
N TYR A 328 -20.53 7.32 -20.84
CA TYR A 328 -21.78 8.08 -20.92
C TYR A 328 -22.79 7.73 -19.84
N THR A 329 -22.98 6.45 -19.51
CA THR A 329 -24.00 6.05 -18.51
C THR A 329 -23.64 6.42 -17.06
N ASN A 330 -22.34 6.52 -16.72
CA ASN A 330 -21.93 6.77 -15.33
C ASN A 330 -21.58 8.22 -15.00
N LYS A 331 -21.18 9.04 -15.98
CA LYS A 331 -20.75 10.42 -15.73
C LYS A 331 -21.59 11.48 -16.45
N SER A 332 -22.59 11.15 -17.27
CA SER A 332 -23.31 12.21 -17.98
C SER A 332 -24.06 13.14 -16.99
N PRO A 333 -23.62 14.42 -16.82
CA PRO A 333 -24.29 15.38 -15.95
C PRO A 333 -25.54 15.97 -16.62
N LYS A 334 -25.66 15.73 -17.92
CA LYS A 334 -26.75 16.17 -18.79
C LYS A 334 -27.49 14.91 -19.22
N ASN A 335 -28.80 14.98 -19.30
CA ASN A 335 -29.69 13.92 -19.76
C ASN A 335 -29.52 13.65 -21.28
N ASP A 336 -28.27 13.52 -21.73
CA ASP A 336 -27.86 13.42 -23.13
C ASP A 336 -27.90 11.95 -23.55
N PHE A 337 -29.05 11.57 -24.09
CA PHE A 337 -29.30 10.23 -24.60
C PHE A 337 -28.95 10.08 -26.08
N SER A 338 -28.70 11.18 -26.80
CA SER A 338 -28.48 11.16 -28.25
C SER A 338 -27.01 11.00 -28.61
N SER A 339 -26.09 11.65 -27.88
CA SER A 339 -24.65 11.54 -28.12
C SER A 339 -24.10 10.10 -28.13
N PRO A 340 -24.48 9.21 -27.18
CA PRO A 340 -23.96 7.84 -27.17
C PRO A 340 -24.48 7.01 -28.36
N ILE A 341 -25.73 7.22 -28.76
CA ILE A 341 -26.34 6.56 -29.93
C ILE A 341 -25.64 7.01 -31.22
N LEU A 342 -25.37 8.31 -31.34
CA LEU A 342 -24.65 8.87 -32.49
C LEU A 342 -23.23 8.32 -32.57
N ALA A 343 -22.49 8.28 -31.46
CA ALA A 343 -21.14 7.72 -31.39
C ALA A 343 -21.11 6.24 -31.82
N LEU A 344 -22.00 5.41 -31.24
CA LEU A 344 -22.12 3.99 -31.59
C LEU A 344 -22.51 3.77 -33.07
N HIS A 345 -23.44 4.57 -33.58
CA HIS A 345 -23.89 4.48 -34.97
C HIS A 345 -22.80 4.90 -35.97
N GLN A 346 -22.07 5.98 -35.67
CA GLN A 346 -20.91 6.41 -36.46
C GLN A 346 -19.81 5.35 -36.43
N GLY A 347 -19.57 4.74 -35.28
CA GLY A 347 -18.68 3.60 -35.10
C GLY A 347 -19.02 2.41 -35.98
N SER A 348 -20.28 1.98 -35.93
CA SER A 348 -20.82 0.89 -36.76
C SER A 348 -20.72 1.20 -38.26
N LYS A 349 -20.99 2.45 -38.68
CA LYS A 349 -20.79 2.90 -40.07
C LYS A 349 -19.32 2.81 -40.50
N ARG A 350 -18.38 3.23 -39.64
CA ARG A 350 -16.94 3.13 -39.92
C ARG A 350 -16.48 1.67 -40.04
N ALA A 351 -16.95 0.79 -39.14
CA ALA A 351 -16.66 -0.64 -39.18
C ALA A 351 -17.18 -1.29 -40.48
N ARG A 352 -18.42 -0.97 -40.89
CA ARG A 352 -19.00 -1.47 -42.16
C ARG A 352 -18.22 -0.98 -43.39
N ARG A 353 -17.80 0.29 -43.41
CA ARG A 353 -16.97 0.84 -44.50
C ARG A 353 -15.59 0.17 -44.58
N ALA A 354 -14.96 -0.09 -43.43
CA ALA A 354 -13.68 -0.80 -43.37
C ALA A 354 -13.81 -2.25 -43.88
N ALA A 355 -14.89 -2.95 -43.50
CA ALA A 355 -15.17 -4.31 -43.98
C ALA A 355 -15.46 -4.35 -45.50
N ALA A 356 -16.17 -3.36 -46.03
CA ALA A 356 -16.47 -3.26 -47.46
C ALA A 356 -15.22 -3.02 -48.33
N MET A 357 -14.21 -2.32 -47.82
CA MET A 357 -12.93 -2.14 -48.53
C MET A 357 -11.98 -3.36 -48.44
N GLY A 358 -12.26 -4.33 -47.56
CA GLY A 358 -11.47 -5.54 -47.37
C GLY A 358 -11.86 -6.74 -48.24
N GLY A 359 -12.80 -6.60 -49.18
CA GLY A 359 -13.14 -7.62 -50.19
C GLY A 359 -13.94 -8.84 -49.71
N GLY A 360 -14.39 -8.89 -48.45
CA GLY A 360 -15.21 -9.97 -47.92
C GLY A 360 -16.71 -9.72 -48.10
N ALA A 361 -17.36 -10.46 -49.00
CA ALA A 361 -18.80 -10.44 -49.25
C ALA A 361 -19.67 -11.05 -48.11
N ALA A 362 -19.43 -10.64 -46.87
CA ALA A 362 -20.22 -11.04 -45.69
C ALA A 362 -20.70 -9.84 -44.84
N ALA A 363 -20.76 -8.63 -45.43
CA ALA A 363 -20.91 -7.37 -44.71
C ALA A 363 -22.37 -6.93 -44.41
N ALA A 364 -23.23 -7.87 -43.97
CA ALA A 364 -24.56 -7.56 -43.42
C ALA A 364 -24.79 -8.12 -42.00
N ALA A 365 -23.75 -8.64 -41.35
CA ALA A 365 -23.85 -8.99 -39.94
C ALA A 365 -23.96 -7.69 -39.10
N LYS A 366 -24.97 -7.62 -38.23
CA LYS A 366 -25.10 -6.57 -37.19
C LYS A 366 -23.74 -6.43 -36.51
N GLY A 367 -23.12 -5.26 -36.63
CA GLY A 367 -21.84 -5.01 -35.97
C GLY A 367 -22.03 -5.04 -34.44
N PRO A 368 -20.98 -5.32 -33.66
CA PRO A 368 -21.06 -5.29 -32.18
C PRO A 368 -21.59 -3.95 -31.66
N GLY A 369 -21.31 -2.84 -32.36
CA GLY A 369 -21.88 -1.53 -32.06
C GLY A 369 -23.40 -1.43 -32.26
N ASP A 370 -23.98 -2.15 -33.23
CA ASP A 370 -25.43 -2.13 -33.48
C ASP A 370 -26.19 -2.82 -32.33
N MET A 371 -25.64 -3.90 -31.76
CA MET A 371 -26.23 -4.55 -30.58
C MET A 371 -26.14 -3.70 -29.32
N LEU A 372 -25.03 -2.98 -29.13
CA LEU A 372 -24.84 -2.07 -28.01
C LEU A 372 -25.80 -0.88 -28.04
N ILE A 373 -26.26 -0.43 -29.22
CA ILE A 373 -27.30 0.61 -29.33
C ILE A 373 -28.63 0.12 -28.73
N PHE A 374 -29.05 -1.11 -29.04
CA PHE A 374 -30.27 -1.68 -28.47
C PHE A 374 -30.14 -1.87 -26.96
N LEU A 375 -28.98 -2.35 -26.50
CA LEU A 375 -28.70 -2.49 -25.06
C LEU A 375 -28.75 -1.14 -24.35
N TYR A 376 -28.14 -0.10 -24.93
CA TYR A 376 -28.17 1.25 -24.36
C TYR A 376 -29.59 1.80 -24.24
N LEU A 377 -30.38 1.71 -25.33
CA LEU A 377 -31.78 2.16 -25.32
C LEU A 377 -32.58 1.43 -24.25
N TRP A 378 -32.41 0.11 -24.14
CA TRP A 378 -33.06 -0.68 -23.12
C TRP A 378 -32.66 -0.24 -21.69
N LEU A 379 -31.37 0.00 -21.43
CA LEU A 379 -30.88 0.49 -20.13
C LEU A 379 -31.43 1.87 -19.78
N VAL A 380 -31.45 2.79 -20.75
CA VAL A 380 -32.00 4.14 -20.59
C VAL A 380 -33.49 4.09 -20.24
N PHE A 381 -34.27 3.26 -20.94
CA PHE A 381 -35.70 3.10 -20.65
C PHE A 381 -35.98 2.50 -19.27
N GLN A 382 -35.05 1.70 -18.73
CA GLN A 382 -35.16 1.15 -17.37
C GLN A 382 -34.53 2.04 -16.28
N GLY A 383 -33.93 3.17 -16.64
CA GLY A 383 -33.21 4.03 -15.69
C GLY A 383 -31.97 3.38 -15.08
N ARG A 384 -31.39 2.37 -15.76
CA ARG A 384 -30.23 1.59 -15.29
C ARG A 384 -28.93 2.09 -15.92
N ARG A 385 -27.81 1.77 -15.28
CA ARG A 385 -26.46 2.11 -15.76
C ARG A 385 -25.78 0.88 -16.36
N TYR A 386 -24.88 1.11 -17.29
CA TYR A 386 -24.01 0.06 -17.83
C TYR A 386 -22.70 0.03 -17.02
N PRO A 387 -22.06 -1.14 -16.86
CA PRO A 387 -22.60 -2.49 -17.04
C PRO A 387 -23.62 -2.87 -15.93
N GLU A 388 -24.48 -3.85 -16.20
CA GLU A 388 -25.40 -4.37 -15.18
C GLU A 388 -24.70 -5.40 -14.28
N GLY A 389 -24.73 -5.17 -12.96
CA GLY A 389 -24.20 -6.10 -11.94
C GLY A 389 -22.84 -5.68 -11.35
N GLU A 390 -22.38 -6.42 -10.33
CA GLU A 390 -20.99 -6.35 -9.86
C GLU A 390 -20.06 -7.01 -10.90
N ILE A 391 -18.94 -6.36 -11.23
CA ILE A 391 -17.95 -6.81 -12.24
C ILE A 391 -16.82 -7.63 -11.62
#